data_AF-A0A1Y4UCR3-F1
#
_entry.id   AF-A0A1Y4UCR3-F1
#
_cell.length_a   1.000
_cell.length_b   1.000
_cell.length_c   1.000
_cell.angle_alpha   90.00
_cell.angle_beta   90.00
_cell.angle_gamma   90.00
#
_symmetry.space_group_name_H-M   'P 1'
#
loop_
_entity.id
_entity.type
_entity.pdbx_description
1 polymer ?
#
loop_
_entity_poly.entity_id
_entity_poly.type
_entity_poly.pdbx_seq_one_letter_code
_entity_poly.pdbx_strand_id
1 'polypeptide(L)'
;MALNGTDKNFEVGWDAEKGAIGITKGKAYTVVGGEMAISSSNNTNAVKSNAILYVDGVKTNLDAYTIDGNTYFQLRDIGKFIDFGVLWDSTQNAIKIDTFVGYSS
;
A
#
# COMPACT_ATOMS: atom_id res chain seq x y z
N MET A 1 5.83 11.38 -6.21
CA MET A 1 5.66 10.08 -5.53
C MET A 1 6.73 9.12 -6.03
N ALA A 2 7.38 8.36 -5.16
CA ALA A 2 8.56 7.55 -5.50
C ALA A 2 8.31 6.42 -6.53
N LEU A 3 7.05 6.05 -6.76
CA LEU A 3 6.64 4.94 -7.64
C LEU A 3 5.93 5.39 -8.92
N ASN A 4 5.55 6.67 -9.02
CA ASN A 4 4.79 7.15 -10.19
C ASN A 4 5.75 7.44 -11.36
N GLY A 5 5.56 6.74 -12.48
CA GLY A 5 6.43 6.83 -13.67
C GLY A 5 7.48 5.72 -13.79
N THR A 6 7.42 4.67 -12.97
CA THR A 6 8.25 3.45 -13.12
C THR A 6 7.38 2.25 -13.47
N ASP A 7 8.00 1.14 -13.92
CA ASP A 7 7.31 -0.14 -14.17
C ASP A 7 6.68 -0.75 -12.90
N LYS A 8 6.97 -0.18 -11.72
CA LYS A 8 6.45 -0.59 -10.42
C LYS A 8 5.35 0.34 -9.89
N ASN A 9 4.77 1.16 -10.77
CA ASN A 9 3.59 1.94 -10.47
C ASN A 9 2.38 1.04 -10.17
N PHE A 10 1.50 1.50 -9.29
CA PHE A 10 0.24 0.85 -9.01
C PHE A 10 -0.81 1.87 -8.60
N GLU A 11 -2.06 1.57 -8.93
CA GLU A 11 -3.21 2.32 -8.47
C GLU A 11 -3.93 1.53 -7.37
N VAL A 12 -4.42 2.24 -6.36
CA VAL A 12 -5.32 1.70 -5.34
C VAL A 12 -6.70 2.30 -5.56
N GLY A 13 -7.73 1.47 -5.61
CA GLY A 13 -9.12 1.89 -5.75
C GLY A 13 -10.05 1.13 -4.80
N TRP A 14 -11.22 1.70 -4.53
CA TRP A 14 -12.30 1.03 -3.81
C TRP A 14 -13.30 0.43 -4.80
N ASP A 15 -13.53 -0.88 -4.70
CA ASP A 15 -14.58 -1.60 -5.41
C ASP A 15 -15.82 -1.67 -4.49
N ALA A 16 -16.78 -0.78 -4.73
CA ALA A 16 -18.00 -0.69 -3.93
C ALA A 16 -18.94 -1.88 -4.12
N GLU A 17 -18.92 -2.54 -5.29
CA GLU A 17 -19.75 -3.71 -5.58
C GLU A 17 -19.26 -4.93 -4.80
N LYS A 18 -17.93 -5.07 -4.64
CA LYS A 18 -17.31 -6.15 -3.88
C LYS A 18 -17.00 -5.80 -2.43
N GLY A 19 -17.17 -4.54 -2.03
CA GLY A 19 -16.75 -4.02 -0.72
C GLY A 19 -15.27 -4.26 -0.46
N ALA A 20 -14.43 -4.05 -1.47
CA ALA A 20 -13.05 -4.52 -1.50
C ALA A 20 -12.07 -3.46 -1.99
N ILE A 21 -10.81 -3.60 -1.60
CA ILE A 21 -9.71 -2.78 -2.08
C ILE A 21 -9.12 -3.45 -3.32
N GLY A 22 -8.98 -2.70 -4.40
CA GLY A 22 -8.36 -3.14 -5.65
C GLY A 22 -7.01 -2.48 -5.85
N ILE A 23 -5.99 -3.28 -6.14
CA ILE A 23 -4.68 -2.82 -6.60
C ILE A 23 -4.53 -3.23 -8.06
N THR A 24 -4.20 -2.26 -8.90
CA THR A 24 -3.87 -2.50 -10.32
C THR A 24 -2.41 -2.16 -10.56
N LYS A 25 -1.59 -3.16 -10.88
CA LYS A 25 -0.16 -2.98 -11.19
C LYS A 25 0.01 -2.35 -12.57
N GLY A 26 1.11 -1.65 -12.79
CA GLY A 26 1.41 -1.01 -14.09
C GLY A 26 0.63 0.28 -14.34
N LYS A 27 -0.35 0.60 -13.49
CA LYS A 27 -1.18 1.79 -13.60
C LYS A 27 -0.64 2.90 -12.71
N ALA A 28 -0.50 4.09 -13.28
CA ALA A 28 -0.08 5.28 -12.53
C ALA A 28 -1.12 5.60 -11.45
N TYR A 29 -0.63 5.89 -10.24
CA TYR A 29 -1.49 6.29 -9.14
C TYR A 29 -2.12 7.66 -9.43
N THR A 30 -3.44 7.75 -9.22
CA THR A 30 -4.20 8.99 -9.38
C THR A 30 -4.29 9.70 -8.02
N VAL A 31 -3.72 10.91 -7.93
CA VAL A 31 -3.82 11.74 -6.72
C VAL A 31 -5.28 12.05 -6.42
N VAL A 32 -5.79 11.63 -5.25
CA VAL A 32 -7.16 11.95 -4.80
C VAL A 32 -7.24 13.18 -3.88
N GLY A 33 -6.11 13.80 -3.55
CA GLY A 33 -6.06 15.13 -2.93
C GLY A 33 -6.18 15.17 -1.40
N GLY A 34 -6.20 14.01 -0.72
CA GLY A 34 -6.25 13.91 0.75
C GLY A 34 -5.13 13.08 1.41
N GLU A 35 -4.18 12.56 0.62
CA GLU A 35 -3.22 11.51 1.01
C GLU A 35 -2.16 11.92 2.06
N MET A 36 -2.00 13.22 2.28
CA MET A 36 -1.05 13.77 3.25
C MET A 36 -1.74 14.36 4.49
N ALA A 37 -3.04 14.14 4.68
CA ALA A 37 -3.71 14.60 5.87
C ALA A 37 -3.14 13.87 7.11
N ILE A 38 -2.46 14.62 7.98
CA ILE A 38 -1.98 14.11 9.26
C ILE A 38 -3.20 13.90 10.15
N SER A 39 -3.50 12.64 10.51
CA SER A 39 -4.49 12.34 11.54
C SER A 39 -4.02 12.97 12.87
N SER A 40 -4.85 13.83 13.46
CA SER A 40 -4.53 14.60 14.67
C SER A 40 -4.48 13.78 15.97
N SER A 41 -4.63 12.46 15.88
CA SER A 41 -4.70 11.55 17.02
C SER A 41 -3.37 10.84 17.29
N ASN A 42 -2.76 11.14 18.43
CA ASN A 42 -1.49 10.52 18.87
C ASN A 42 -1.64 9.09 19.42
N ASN A 43 -2.86 8.54 19.49
CA ASN A 43 -3.11 7.19 19.99
C ASN A 43 -4.44 6.64 19.44
N THR A 44 -4.37 5.85 18.38
CA THR A 44 -5.53 5.18 17.77
C THR A 44 -5.30 3.68 17.76
N ASN A 45 -6.30 2.93 18.19
CA ASN A 45 -6.24 1.47 18.21
C ASN A 45 -6.37 0.95 16.78
N ALA A 46 -5.38 0.17 16.35
CA ALA A 46 -5.48 -0.60 15.12
C ALA A 46 -6.36 -1.83 15.36
N VAL A 47 -7.45 -1.93 14.62
CA VAL A 47 -8.33 -3.12 14.64
C VAL A 47 -8.09 -3.91 13.37
N LYS A 48 -8.01 -5.25 13.47
CA LYS A 48 -7.91 -6.10 12.29
C LYS A 48 -9.12 -5.84 11.38
N SER A 49 -8.85 -5.48 10.13
CA SER A 49 -9.86 -5.22 9.12
C SER A 49 -10.27 -6.52 8.42
N ASN A 50 -11.53 -6.59 8.02
CA ASN A 50 -12.07 -7.65 7.17
C ASN A 50 -12.05 -7.27 5.68
N ALA A 51 -11.36 -6.18 5.32
CA ALA A 51 -11.26 -5.73 3.94
C ALA A 51 -10.66 -6.82 3.05
N ILE A 52 -11.35 -7.11 1.95
CA ILE A 52 -10.86 -8.04 0.94
C ILE A 52 -9.95 -7.26 -0.01
N LEU A 53 -8.78 -7.80 -0.33
CA LEU A 53 -7.87 -7.23 -1.31
C LEU A 53 -7.89 -8.03 -2.61
N TYR A 54 -7.89 -7.33 -3.73
CA TYR A 54 -7.65 -7.90 -5.05
C TYR A 54 -6.42 -7.24 -5.67
N VAL A 55 -5.47 -8.03 -6.15
CA VAL A 55 -4.31 -7.56 -6.92
C VAL A 55 -4.49 -8.03 -8.35
N ASP A 56 -4.61 -7.11 -9.30
CA ASP A 56 -4.96 -7.38 -10.71
C ASP A 56 -6.18 -8.30 -10.85
N GLY A 57 -7.20 -8.08 -10.01
CA GLY A 57 -8.42 -8.88 -10.00
C GLY A 57 -8.31 -10.24 -9.30
N VAL A 58 -7.13 -10.63 -8.81
CA VAL A 58 -6.91 -11.87 -8.05
C VAL A 58 -7.09 -11.63 -6.55
N LYS A 59 -8.03 -12.34 -5.93
CA LYS A 59 -8.26 -12.27 -4.48
C LYS A 59 -7.00 -12.64 -3.73
N THR A 60 -6.56 -11.75 -2.85
CA THR A 60 -5.32 -11.87 -2.08
C THR A 60 -5.63 -11.72 -0.61
N ASN A 61 -5.10 -12.62 0.22
CA ASN A 61 -5.21 -12.53 1.67
C ASN A 61 -4.04 -11.71 2.22
N LEU A 62 -4.33 -10.49 2.66
CA LEU A 62 -3.41 -9.67 3.44
C LEU A 62 -4.04 -9.26 4.76
N ASP A 63 -3.21 -9.18 5.80
CA ASP A 63 -3.62 -8.57 7.05
C ASP A 63 -3.73 -7.06 6.85
N ALA A 64 -4.96 -6.57 6.95
CA ALA A 64 -5.29 -5.16 6.91
C ALA A 64 -5.71 -4.70 8.30
N TYR A 65 -5.50 -3.42 8.59
CA TYR A 65 -5.87 -2.81 9.86
C TYR A 65 -6.64 -1.53 9.62
N THR A 66 -7.76 -1.38 10.30
CA THR A 66 -8.52 -0.13 10.28
C THR A 66 -8.03 0.75 11.42
N ILE A 67 -7.59 1.97 11.09
CA ILE A 67 -7.20 3.01 12.04
C ILE A 67 -7.94 4.27 11.61
N ASP A 68 -8.76 4.82 12.50
CA ASP A 68 -9.54 6.06 12.24
C ASP A 68 -10.35 6.02 10.93
N GLY A 69 -11.01 4.89 10.66
CA GLY A 69 -11.81 4.69 9.45
C GLY A 69 -11.02 4.42 8.16
N ASN A 70 -9.69 4.55 8.18
CA ASN A 70 -8.81 4.25 7.05
C ASN A 70 -8.24 2.84 7.15
N THR A 71 -8.01 2.19 6.01
CA THR A 71 -7.44 0.84 5.94
C THR A 71 -5.95 0.90 5.62
N TYR A 72 -5.14 0.24 6.44
CA TYR A 72 -3.68 0.17 6.34
C TYR A 72 -3.23 -1.26 6.09
N PHE A 73 -2.19 -1.42 5.28
CA PHE A 73 -1.54 -2.70 4.99
C PHE A 73 -0.07 -2.64 5.37
N GLN A 74 0.54 -3.79 5.64
CA GLN A 74 1.99 -3.84 5.79
C GLN A 74 2.67 -3.51 4.46
N LEU A 75 3.61 -2.55 4.50
CA LEU A 75 4.32 -2.12 3.29
C LEU A 75 5.10 -3.25 2.61
N ARG A 76 5.70 -4.16 3.40
CA ARG A 76 6.46 -5.31 2.88
C ARG A 76 5.59 -6.28 2.10
N ASP A 77 4.37 -6.48 2.56
CA ASP A 77 3.40 -7.33 1.89
C ASP A 77 3.06 -6.75 0.52
N ILE A 78 2.76 -5.45 0.45
CA ILE A 78 2.54 -4.75 -0.82
C ILE A 78 3.78 -4.84 -1.73
N GLY A 79 4.97 -4.65 -1.17
CA GLY A 79 6.25 -4.80 -1.87
C GLY A 79 6.40 -6.16 -2.53
N LYS A 80 6.00 -7.24 -1.85
CA LYS A 80 6.03 -8.60 -2.41
C LYS A 80 5.07 -8.80 -3.59
N PHE A 81 3.88 -8.19 -3.56
CA PHE A 81 2.90 -8.36 -4.65
C PHE A 81 3.21 -7.54 -5.90
N ILE A 82 3.77 -6.35 -5.69
CA ILE A 82 4.09 -5.38 -6.75
C ILE A 82 5.54 -5.55 -7.23
N ASP A 83 6.34 -6.29 -6.46
CA ASP A 83 7.75 -6.59 -6.72
C ASP A 83 8.62 -5.33 -6.75
N PHE A 84 8.57 -4.56 -5.66
CA PHE A 84 9.51 -3.47 -5.39
C PHE A 84 10.28 -3.73 -4.08
N GLY A 85 11.51 -3.22 -4.03
CA GLY A 85 12.38 -3.33 -2.86
C GLY A 85 11.91 -2.50 -1.68
N VAL A 86 11.86 -3.12 -0.50
CA VAL A 86 11.66 -2.44 0.78
C VAL A 86 12.90 -2.68 1.63
N LEU A 87 13.80 -1.69 1.65
CA LEU A 87 15.13 -1.79 2.24
C LEU A 87 15.21 -0.94 3.50
N TRP A 88 15.99 -1.39 4.48
CA TRP A 88 16.38 -0.57 5.62
C TRP A 88 17.65 0.20 5.27
N ASP A 89 17.59 1.53 5.34
CA ASP A 89 18.76 2.39 5.27
C ASP A 89 19.21 2.73 6.70
N SER A 90 20.28 2.09 7.15
CA SER A 90 20.87 2.31 8.48
C SER A 90 21.61 3.64 8.61
N THR A 91 21.97 4.28 7.50
CA THR A 91 22.65 5.58 7.50
C THR A 91 21.64 6.68 7.77
N GLN A 92 20.46 6.58 7.17
CA GLN A 92 19.37 7.56 7.29
C GLN A 92 18.33 7.19 8.36
N ASN A 93 18.45 6.00 8.98
CA ASN A 93 17.44 5.42 9.87
C ASN A 93 16.04 5.45 9.25
N ALA A 94 15.94 5.04 7.98
CA ALA A 94 14.75 5.18 7.17
C ALA A 94 14.43 3.90 6.39
N ILE A 95 13.15 3.72 6.06
CA ILE A 95 12.72 2.73 5.09
C ILE A 95 12.86 3.32 3.69
N LYS A 96 13.67 2.67 2.86
CA LYS A 96 13.84 3.02 1.44
C LYS A 96 12.94 2.14 0.58
N ILE A 97 12.13 2.79 -0.26
CA ILE A 97 11.40 2.14 -1.34
C ILE A 97 12.27 2.25 -2.60
N ASP A 98 12.62 1.11 -3.20
CA ASP A 98 13.47 1.05 -4.38
C ASP A 98 12.75 0.29 -5.50
N THR A 99 12.60 0.94 -6.65
CA THR A 99 11.83 0.42 -7.79
C THR A 99 12.70 -0.24 -8.86
N PHE A 100 14.03 -0.15 -8.72
CA PHE A 100 14.99 -0.79 -9.62
C PHE A 100 15.40 -2.20 -9.16
N VAL A 101 15.02 -2.57 -7.94
CA VAL A 101 15.23 -3.91 -7.39
C VAL A 101 13.88 -4.53 -7.04
N GLY A 102 13.76 -5.84 -7.26
CA GLY A 102 12.60 -6.61 -6.85
C GLY A 102 12.54 -6.80 -5.33
N TYR A 103 11.43 -7.36 -4.85
CA TYR A 103 11.28 -7.67 -3.45
C TYR A 103 12.24 -8.81 -3.04
N SER A 104 12.96 -8.62 -1.93
CA SER A 104 13.79 -9.66 -1.29
C SER A 104 13.35 -9.85 0.16
N SER A 105 13.16 -11.10 0.58
CA SER A 105 12.79 -11.47 1.96
C SER A 105 13.93 -11.27 2.94
#